data_AF-A0A6A4AWY2-F1
#
_entry.id   AF-A0A6A4AWY2-F1
#
_cell.length_a   1.000
_cell.length_b   1.000
_cell.length_c   1.000
_cell.angle_alpha   90.00
_cell.angle_beta   90.00
_cell.angle_gamma   90.00
#
_symmetry.space_group_name_H-M   'P 1'
#
loop_
_entity.id
_entity.type
_entity.pdbx_description
1 polymer ?
#
loop_
_entity_poly.entity_id
_entity_poly.type
_entity_poly.pdbx_seq_one_letter_code
_entity_poly.pdbx_strand_id
1 'polypeptide(L)'
;EGATVSVGEPPAPPESASTGTEALDPEYEADADDETSEEEEDAERVVTSPVDLFGLDRERFVAEQKRTPWIQAVIAFVEHRALALNAQLRVKVLQMAHNYVVRDGMLLRKVHLKARAGAARSITVPVIPLPFVESVLHYCHSDVFAAHVGQTKTLDKVRKHAYWHGWQKDVIESCQDRSRCWW
;
A
#
# COMPACT_ATOMS: atom_id res chain seq x y z
N GLU A 1 -13.92 23.07 55.74
CA GLU A 1 -13.97 22.18 54.56
C GLU A 1 -15.14 21.22 54.71
N GLY A 2 -15.85 20.92 53.62
CA GLY A 2 -16.94 19.94 53.59
C GLY A 2 -18.18 20.44 52.87
N ALA A 3 -18.14 20.40 51.53
CA ALA A 3 -19.31 20.59 50.67
C ALA A 3 -20.09 19.28 50.52
N THR A 4 -21.41 19.38 50.63
CA THR A 4 -22.39 18.31 50.46
C THR A 4 -22.92 18.24 49.01
N VAL A 5 -22.97 17.03 48.43
CA VAL A 5 -24.16 16.28 47.88
C VAL A 5 -25.30 17.13 47.26
N SER A 6 -25.99 16.84 46.15
CA SER A 6 -26.22 15.68 45.28
C SER A 6 -27.08 16.10 44.05
N VAL A 7 -26.99 15.34 42.95
CA VAL A 7 -28.05 14.80 42.05
C VAL A 7 -29.15 15.71 41.45
N GLY A 8 -29.37 15.59 40.12
CA GLY A 8 -30.68 15.77 39.48
C GLY A 8 -30.65 16.11 37.98
N GLU A 9 -31.26 15.25 37.14
CA GLU A 9 -31.38 15.31 35.66
C GLU A 9 -32.59 16.18 35.18
N PRO A 10 -32.93 16.30 33.86
CA PRO A 10 -33.23 17.57 33.17
C PRO A 10 -34.74 17.78 32.90
N PRO A 11 -35.12 18.88 32.22
CA PRO A 11 -35.96 18.71 31.01
C PRO A 11 -35.73 19.75 29.88
N ALA A 12 -36.23 19.42 28.68
CA ALA A 12 -36.31 20.24 27.46
C ALA A 12 -37.68 20.97 27.33
N PRO A 13 -38.03 21.54 26.16
CA PRO A 13 -37.93 22.94 25.73
C PRO A 13 -39.31 23.67 25.73
N PRO A 14 -39.42 24.93 25.25
CA PRO A 14 -40.69 25.43 24.76
C PRO A 14 -40.68 25.86 23.29
N GLU A 15 -41.74 25.44 22.60
CA GLU A 15 -42.18 25.86 21.27
C GLU A 15 -43.07 27.09 21.37
N SER A 16 -43.11 27.96 20.35
CA SER A 16 -44.27 28.85 20.08
C SER A 16 -44.29 29.33 18.62
N ALA A 17 -45.40 28.98 17.96
CA ALA A 17 -45.99 29.31 16.65
C ALA A 17 -46.09 30.84 16.32
N SER A 18 -46.54 31.36 15.18
CA SER A 18 -46.80 31.01 13.76
C SER A 18 -47.55 32.23 13.18
N THR A 19 -47.19 32.74 11.99
CA THR A 19 -48.14 33.43 11.08
C THR A 19 -47.57 33.55 9.67
N GLY A 20 -48.29 33.03 8.67
CA GLY A 20 -47.91 33.03 7.25
C GLY A 20 -48.57 34.12 6.41
N THR A 21 -48.30 34.10 5.10
CA THR A 21 -49.17 34.57 3.98
C THR A 21 -48.56 34.14 2.62
N GLU A 22 -49.29 33.24 1.93
CA GLU A 22 -49.61 33.08 0.48
C GLU A 22 -48.65 33.59 -0.62
N ALA A 23 -48.50 33.03 -1.84
CA ALA A 23 -48.86 31.79 -2.55
C ALA A 23 -48.26 31.88 -3.99
N LEU A 24 -48.24 30.74 -4.72
CA LEU A 24 -48.15 30.54 -6.20
C LEU A 24 -46.86 29.89 -6.78
N ASP A 25 -46.98 28.60 -7.06
CA ASP A 25 -46.20 27.69 -7.94
C ASP A 25 -46.30 28.12 -9.44
N PRO A 26 -45.65 27.49 -10.47
CA PRO A 26 -45.21 26.09 -10.55
C PRO A 26 -44.00 25.72 -11.47
N GLU A 27 -43.66 24.43 -11.46
CA GLU A 27 -43.11 23.62 -12.58
C GLU A 27 -41.67 23.86 -13.07
N TYR A 28 -40.77 22.95 -12.70
CA TYR A 28 -39.88 22.30 -13.65
C TYR A 28 -39.79 20.80 -13.32
N GLU A 29 -40.38 19.98 -14.18
CA GLU A 29 -40.26 18.52 -14.19
C GLU A 29 -39.32 18.10 -15.33
N ALA A 30 -38.69 16.95 -15.10
CA ALA A 30 -38.16 15.98 -16.06
C ALA A 30 -36.87 16.31 -16.84
N ASP A 31 -35.82 15.52 -16.59
CA ASP A 31 -35.45 14.35 -17.41
C ASP A 31 -33.99 13.97 -17.07
N ALA A 32 -33.78 12.82 -16.45
CA ALA A 32 -33.52 11.53 -17.09
C ALA A 32 -32.01 11.30 -17.32
N ASP A 33 -31.49 10.36 -16.52
CA ASP A 33 -30.61 9.28 -16.94
C ASP A 33 -29.42 9.63 -17.87
N ASP A 34 -28.24 9.79 -17.28
CA ASP A 34 -27.03 9.20 -17.86
C ASP A 34 -26.19 8.62 -16.72
N GLU A 35 -26.49 7.36 -16.41
CA GLU A 35 -25.54 6.44 -15.79
C GLU A 35 -24.36 6.31 -16.76
N THR A 36 -23.41 7.24 -16.70
CA THR A 36 -22.08 6.96 -17.23
C THR A 36 -21.39 6.08 -16.19
N SER A 37 -21.78 4.80 -16.20
CA SER A 37 -20.95 3.72 -15.70
C SER A 37 -19.64 3.83 -16.46
N GLU A 38 -18.65 4.47 -15.84
CA GLU A 38 -17.24 4.31 -16.20
C GLU A 38 -16.88 2.87 -15.87
N GLU A 39 -17.38 1.94 -16.70
CA GLU A 39 -16.68 0.72 -17.01
C GLU A 39 -15.36 1.18 -17.62
N GLU A 40 -14.39 1.47 -16.74
CA GLU A 40 -12.99 1.53 -17.12
C GLU A 40 -12.67 0.15 -17.71
N GLU A 41 -12.87 0.07 -19.02
CA GLU A 41 -12.15 -0.69 -20.00
C GLU A 41 -11.08 -1.53 -19.30
N ASP A 42 -11.36 -2.82 -19.13
CA ASP A 42 -10.35 -3.84 -18.92
C ASP A 42 -9.52 -3.89 -20.21
N ALA A 43 -8.77 -2.81 -20.45
CA ALA A 43 -7.73 -2.73 -21.45
C ALA A 43 -6.78 -3.83 -21.05
N GLU A 44 -6.93 -4.95 -21.77
CA GLU A 44 -6.11 -6.14 -21.82
C GLU A 44 -4.78 -5.86 -21.13
N ARG A 45 -4.75 -6.05 -19.80
CA ARG A 45 -3.56 -5.77 -19.00
C ARG A 45 -2.60 -6.84 -19.44
N VAL A 46 -1.74 -6.52 -20.41
CA VAL A 46 -0.57 -7.30 -20.75
C VAL A 46 0.00 -7.74 -19.42
N VAL A 47 0.00 -9.06 -19.17
CA VAL A 47 0.43 -9.64 -17.90
C VAL A 47 1.95 -9.48 -17.83
N THR A 48 2.40 -8.24 -17.66
CA THR A 48 3.80 -7.93 -17.41
C THR A 48 4.10 -8.41 -16.00
N SER A 49 5.13 -9.23 -15.87
CA SER A 49 5.58 -9.68 -14.55
C SER A 49 5.97 -8.45 -13.73
N PRO A 50 5.69 -8.42 -12.41
CA PRO A 50 6.02 -7.26 -11.57
C PRO A 50 7.49 -6.83 -11.60
N VAL A 51 8.40 -7.75 -11.95
CA VAL A 51 9.83 -7.50 -12.03
C VAL A 51 10.30 -7.01 -13.40
N ASP A 52 9.47 -7.12 -14.45
CA ASP A 52 9.77 -6.61 -15.79
C ASP A 52 9.86 -5.07 -15.77
N LEU A 53 9.10 -4.43 -14.87
CA LEU A 53 9.17 -2.99 -14.60
C LEU A 53 10.57 -2.52 -14.20
N PHE A 54 11.37 -3.42 -13.60
CA PHE A 54 12.74 -3.14 -13.19
C PHE A 54 13.79 -3.57 -14.23
N GLY A 55 13.35 -4.13 -15.36
CA GLY A 55 14.25 -4.73 -16.37
C GLY A 55 14.98 -5.97 -15.86
N LEU A 56 14.39 -6.72 -14.93
CA LEU A 56 15.00 -7.91 -14.34
C LEU A 56 14.52 -9.19 -15.03
N ASP A 57 15.45 -10.12 -15.24
CA ASP A 57 15.13 -11.48 -15.69
C ASP A 57 14.39 -12.24 -14.59
N ARG A 58 13.19 -12.73 -14.93
CA ARG A 58 12.25 -13.32 -13.98
C ARG A 58 12.78 -14.64 -13.40
N GLU A 59 13.33 -15.50 -14.24
CA GLU A 59 13.85 -16.82 -13.86
C GLU A 59 15.03 -16.65 -12.90
N ARG A 60 15.97 -15.75 -13.23
CA ARG A 60 17.09 -15.39 -12.37
C ARG A 60 16.61 -14.77 -11.06
N PHE A 61 15.60 -13.91 -11.09
CA PHE A 61 15.03 -13.30 -9.89
C PHE A 61 14.46 -14.36 -8.93
N VAL A 62 13.66 -15.30 -9.44
CA VAL A 62 13.10 -16.40 -8.66
C VAL A 62 14.19 -17.32 -8.11
N ALA A 63 15.22 -17.60 -8.92
CA ALA A 63 16.36 -18.38 -8.46
C ALA A 63 17.08 -17.70 -7.28
N GLU A 64 17.30 -16.38 -7.33
CA GLU A 64 17.95 -15.63 -6.26
C GLU A 64 17.08 -15.53 -5.00
N GLN A 65 15.76 -15.41 -5.16
CA GLN A 65 14.82 -15.53 -4.03
C GLN A 65 15.01 -16.87 -3.31
N LYS A 66 15.11 -17.98 -4.05
CA LYS A 66 15.31 -19.32 -3.48
C LYS A 66 16.71 -19.52 -2.89
N ARG A 67 17.72 -18.73 -3.30
CA ARG A 67 19.06 -18.73 -2.69
C ARG A 67 19.12 -17.99 -1.35
N THR A 68 18.15 -17.13 -1.07
CA THR A 68 18.09 -16.35 0.17
C THR A 68 17.40 -17.17 1.27
N PRO A 69 18.09 -17.60 2.36
CA PRO A 69 17.56 -18.61 3.28
C PRO A 69 16.22 -18.25 3.94
N TRP A 70 16.04 -16.99 4.31
CA TRP A 70 14.79 -16.56 4.93
C TRP A 70 13.64 -16.49 3.92
N ILE A 71 13.91 -16.09 2.67
CA ILE A 71 12.91 -16.06 1.59
C ILE A 71 12.50 -17.48 1.25
N GLN A 72 13.47 -18.38 1.06
CA GLN A 72 13.23 -19.79 0.80
C GLN A 72 12.37 -20.43 1.90
N ALA A 73 12.66 -20.13 3.18
CA ALA A 73 11.87 -20.65 4.30
C ALA A 73 10.42 -20.15 4.27
N VAL A 74 10.18 -18.89 3.88
CA VAL A 74 8.81 -18.37 3.71
C VAL A 74 8.12 -19.04 2.53
N ILE A 75 8.79 -19.18 1.38
CA ILE A 75 8.25 -19.87 0.19
C ILE A 75 7.82 -21.29 0.57
N ALA A 76 8.72 -22.06 1.18
CA ALA A 76 8.45 -23.45 1.58
C ALA A 76 7.27 -23.56 2.57
N PHE A 77 7.13 -22.60 3.49
CA PHE A 77 6.00 -22.57 4.42
C PHE A 77 4.68 -22.17 3.73
N VAL A 78 4.72 -21.20 2.82
CA VAL A 78 3.52 -20.71 2.13
C VAL A 78 2.99 -21.77 1.16
N GLU A 79 3.86 -22.43 0.39
CA GLU A 79 3.49 -23.44 -0.62
C GLU A 79 3.24 -24.83 -0.02
N HIS A 80 4.08 -25.27 0.91
CA HIS A 80 4.10 -26.67 1.37
C HIS A 80 3.87 -26.82 2.88
N ARG A 81 3.65 -25.72 3.61
CA ARG A 81 3.58 -25.72 5.09
C ARG A 81 4.83 -26.31 5.75
N ALA A 82 5.95 -26.33 5.02
CA ALA A 82 7.23 -26.81 5.51
C ALA A 82 7.87 -25.77 6.44
N LEU A 83 8.36 -26.24 7.60
CA LEU A 83 8.96 -25.37 8.60
C LEU A 83 10.49 -25.44 8.55
N ALA A 84 11.14 -24.29 8.75
CA ALA A 84 12.58 -24.24 8.89
C ALA A 84 13.05 -25.05 10.12
N LEU A 85 14.17 -25.76 9.96
CA LEU A 85 14.84 -26.47 11.06
C LEU A 85 15.34 -25.48 12.13
N ASN A 86 15.85 -24.34 11.68
CA ASN A 86 16.26 -23.25 12.57
C ASN A 86 15.06 -22.71 13.36
N ALA A 87 15.13 -22.79 14.70
CA ALA A 87 14.01 -22.46 15.59
C ALA A 87 13.62 -20.98 15.51
N GLN A 88 14.60 -20.07 15.47
CA GLN A 88 14.35 -18.63 15.41
C GLN A 88 13.73 -18.25 14.07
N LEU A 89 14.23 -18.80 12.96
CA LEU A 89 13.66 -18.57 11.63
C LEU A 89 12.24 -19.11 11.55
N ARG A 90 11.99 -20.30 12.11
CA ARG A 90 10.66 -20.91 12.17
C ARG A 90 9.64 -20.01 12.87
N VAL A 91 9.98 -19.49 14.05
CA VAL A 91 9.11 -18.56 14.79
C VAL A 91 8.82 -17.31 13.96
N LYS A 92 9.85 -16.70 13.36
CA LYS A 92 9.69 -15.51 12.51
C LYS A 92 8.78 -15.78 11.31
N VAL A 93 9.00 -16.90 10.61
CA VAL A 93 8.18 -17.29 9.44
C VAL A 93 6.71 -17.43 9.84
N LEU A 94 6.41 -18.15 10.93
CA LEU A 94 5.04 -18.31 11.42
C LEU A 94 4.36 -16.97 11.74
N GLN A 95 5.09 -16.05 12.37
CA GLN A 95 4.55 -14.73 12.71
C GLN A 95 4.23 -13.90 11.45
N MET A 96 5.07 -13.96 10.42
CA MET A 96 4.95 -13.06 9.27
C MET A 96 4.27 -13.65 8.04
N ALA A 97 4.11 -14.97 7.95
CA ALA A 97 3.68 -15.67 6.73
C ALA A 97 2.34 -15.19 6.15
N HIS A 98 1.41 -14.75 6.99
CA HIS A 98 0.10 -14.23 6.54
C HIS A 98 0.22 -13.01 5.60
N ASN A 99 1.34 -12.28 5.70
CA ASN A 99 1.65 -11.12 4.86
C ASN A 99 2.26 -11.52 3.51
N TYR A 100 2.49 -12.79 3.23
CA TYR A 100 3.13 -13.24 2.01
C TYR A 100 2.21 -14.11 1.18
N VAL A 101 2.45 -14.11 -0.13
CA VAL A 101 1.84 -15.01 -1.10
C VAL A 101 2.92 -15.47 -2.07
N VAL A 102 2.77 -16.66 -2.62
CA VAL A 102 3.62 -17.14 -3.72
C VAL A 102 2.77 -17.22 -4.97
N ARG A 103 3.26 -16.65 -6.07
CA ARG A 103 2.65 -16.74 -7.40
C ARG A 103 3.73 -17.09 -8.40
N ASP A 104 3.49 -18.15 -9.18
CA ASP A 104 4.40 -18.62 -10.23
C ASP A 104 5.84 -18.84 -9.74
N GLY A 105 5.99 -19.29 -8.47
CA GLY A 105 7.28 -19.51 -7.81
C GLY A 105 7.96 -18.26 -7.23
N MET A 106 7.37 -17.07 -7.37
CA MET A 106 7.87 -15.81 -6.83
C MET A 106 7.21 -15.47 -5.49
N LEU A 107 8.00 -15.09 -4.49
CA LEU A 107 7.49 -14.56 -3.24
C LEU A 107 7.07 -13.10 -3.40
N LEU A 108 5.82 -12.79 -3.05
CA LEU A 108 5.29 -11.44 -2.97
C LEU A 108 4.84 -11.12 -1.54
N ARG A 109 4.92 -9.84 -1.16
CA ARG A 109 4.43 -9.31 0.11
C ARG A 109 3.17 -8.48 -0.09
N LYS A 110 2.18 -8.72 0.76
CA LYS A 110 0.99 -7.87 0.91
C LYS A 110 1.38 -6.57 1.60
N VAL A 111 1.05 -5.45 0.97
CA VAL A 111 1.29 -4.10 1.50
C VAL A 111 -0.02 -3.37 1.57
N HIS A 112 -0.34 -2.81 2.74
CA HIS A 112 -1.51 -1.98 2.93
C HIS A 112 -1.18 -0.54 2.52
N LEU A 113 -1.95 0.03 1.61
CA LEU A 113 -1.88 1.43 1.24
C LEU A 113 -2.94 2.21 2.01
N LYS A 114 -2.54 3.35 2.59
CA LYS A 114 -3.48 4.29 3.20
C LYS A 114 -4.26 4.97 2.08
N ALA A 115 -5.58 4.96 2.16
CA ALA A 115 -6.40 5.73 1.24
C ALA A 115 -6.26 7.23 1.55
N ARG A 116 -6.20 8.06 0.50
CA ARG A 116 -6.32 9.53 0.62
C ARG A 116 -7.80 9.95 0.67
N ALA A 117 -8.66 9.20 -0.01
CA ALA A 117 -10.12 9.17 0.11
C ALA A 117 -10.59 7.75 -0.31
N GLY A 118 -11.45 7.09 0.46
CA GLY A 118 -11.93 5.72 0.18
C GLY A 118 -11.37 4.61 1.08
N ALA A 119 -11.70 3.35 0.77
CA ALA A 119 -11.27 2.19 1.55
C ALA A 119 -9.78 1.90 1.39
N ALA A 120 -9.11 1.48 2.46
CA ALA A 120 -7.72 1.03 2.40
C ALA A 120 -7.58 -0.15 1.43
N ARG A 121 -6.65 -0.05 0.48
CA ARG A 121 -6.39 -1.11 -0.52
C ARG A 121 -5.11 -1.86 -0.14
N SER A 122 -5.17 -3.18 -0.25
CA SER A 122 -3.99 -4.05 -0.15
C SER A 122 -3.49 -4.40 -1.54
N ILE A 123 -2.20 -4.21 -1.78
CA ILE A 123 -1.52 -4.62 -3.01
C ILE A 123 -0.49 -5.72 -2.69
N THR A 124 -0.04 -6.43 -3.71
CA THR A 124 1.06 -7.40 -3.59
C THR A 124 2.25 -6.94 -4.40
N VAL A 125 3.43 -6.90 -3.77
CA VAL A 125 4.68 -6.47 -4.41
C VAL A 125 5.75 -7.55 -4.31
N PRO A 126 6.66 -7.69 -5.30
CA PRO A 126 7.76 -8.64 -5.24
C PRO A 126 8.67 -8.39 -4.04
N VAL A 127 9.12 -9.47 -3.40
CA VAL A 127 10.15 -9.43 -2.36
C VAL A 127 11.53 -9.41 -3.03
N ILE A 128 12.28 -8.32 -2.89
CA ILE A 128 13.52 -8.07 -3.62
C ILE A 128 14.73 -8.68 -2.88
N PRO A 129 15.47 -9.63 -3.49
CA PRO A 129 16.79 -10.04 -3.02
C PRO A 129 17.81 -8.89 -3.08
N LEU A 130 18.79 -8.87 -2.16
CA LEU A 130 19.80 -7.81 -2.06
C LEU A 130 20.51 -7.46 -3.40
N PRO A 131 20.89 -8.43 -4.25
CA PRO A 131 21.56 -8.12 -5.53
C PRO A 131 20.75 -7.25 -6.50
N PHE A 132 19.43 -7.14 -6.32
CA PHE A 132 18.55 -6.39 -7.20
C PHE A 132 18.06 -5.06 -6.62
N VAL A 133 18.45 -4.73 -5.39
CA VAL A 133 17.99 -3.49 -4.71
C VAL A 133 18.39 -2.26 -5.52
N GLU A 134 19.62 -2.19 -6.03
CA GLU A 134 20.10 -1.04 -6.81
C GLU A 134 19.27 -0.84 -8.09
N SER A 135 18.93 -1.91 -8.81
CA SER A 135 18.08 -1.83 -10.01
C SER A 135 16.69 -1.25 -9.69
N VAL A 136 16.10 -1.66 -8.57
CA VAL A 136 14.81 -1.14 -8.11
C VAL A 136 14.92 0.33 -7.70
N LEU A 137 15.99 0.72 -6.99
CA LEU A 137 16.24 2.10 -6.60
C LEU A 137 16.44 3.00 -7.82
N HIS A 138 17.20 2.55 -8.81
CA HIS A 138 17.41 3.28 -10.07
C HIS A 138 16.07 3.53 -10.80
N TYR A 139 15.22 2.51 -10.91
CA TYR A 139 13.87 2.66 -11.48
C TYR A 139 13.00 3.64 -10.66
N CYS A 140 13.08 3.58 -9.34
CA CYS A 140 12.25 4.44 -8.49
C CYS A 140 12.72 5.91 -8.50
N HIS A 141 14.00 6.16 -8.77
CA HIS A 141 14.63 7.48 -8.78
C HIS A 141 14.75 8.10 -10.19
N SER A 142 14.29 7.44 -11.26
CA SER A 142 14.43 7.95 -12.63
C SER A 142 13.59 9.21 -12.97
N ASP A 143 12.86 9.78 -12.01
CA ASP A 143 12.13 11.05 -12.19
C ASP A 143 13.09 12.23 -11.95
N VAL A 144 13.62 12.76 -13.06
CA VAL A 144 14.77 13.69 -13.15
C VAL A 144 14.55 15.04 -12.44
N PHE A 145 13.34 15.37 -11.97
CA PHE A 145 13.00 16.75 -11.59
C PHE A 145 12.68 17.02 -10.11
N ALA A 146 13.01 16.14 -9.16
CA ALA A 146 12.56 16.32 -7.77
C ALA A 146 13.69 16.31 -6.72
N ALA A 147 14.45 17.39 -6.59
CA ALA A 147 15.27 17.60 -5.39
C ALA A 147 14.38 17.79 -4.15
N HIS A 148 14.64 17.02 -3.08
CA HIS A 148 13.91 16.91 -1.81
C HIS A 148 12.46 16.38 -1.87
N VAL A 149 11.63 16.81 -2.84
CA VAL A 149 10.31 16.21 -3.11
C VAL A 149 10.47 14.76 -3.63
N GLY A 150 11.64 14.44 -4.20
CA GLY A 150 11.98 13.11 -4.70
C GLY A 150 12.01 12.05 -3.61
N GLN A 151 12.43 12.35 -2.38
CA GLN A 151 12.57 11.31 -1.35
C GLN A 151 11.21 10.70 -0.97
N THR A 152 10.21 11.53 -0.64
CA THR A 152 8.86 11.05 -0.30
C THR A 152 8.22 10.35 -1.49
N LYS A 153 8.40 10.89 -2.72
CA LYS A 153 7.92 10.26 -3.95
C LYS A 153 8.58 8.90 -4.19
N THR A 154 9.89 8.78 -4.00
CA THR A 154 10.64 7.53 -4.14
C THR A 154 10.22 6.51 -3.09
N LEU A 155 10.01 6.94 -1.83
CA LEU A 155 9.48 6.07 -0.78
C LEU A 155 8.09 5.53 -1.14
N ASP A 156 7.19 6.38 -1.62
CA ASP A 156 5.85 5.97 -2.06
C ASP A 156 5.91 5.07 -3.30
N LYS A 157 6.81 5.35 -4.25
CA LYS A 157 7.01 4.54 -5.46
C LYS A 157 7.54 3.16 -5.10
N VAL A 158 8.58 3.06 -4.27
CA VAL A 158 9.11 1.77 -3.78
C VAL A 158 8.01 0.99 -3.07
N ARG A 159 7.29 1.60 -2.13
CA ARG A 159 6.20 0.94 -1.38
C ARG A 159 5.13 0.31 -2.28
N LYS A 160 4.86 0.94 -3.43
CA LYS A 160 3.87 0.47 -4.41
C LYS A 160 4.37 -0.64 -5.33
N HIS A 161 5.69 -0.82 -5.47
CA HIS A 161 6.27 -1.72 -6.48
C HIS A 161 7.18 -2.81 -5.91
N ALA A 162 7.72 -2.66 -4.70
CA ALA A 162 8.75 -3.56 -4.19
C ALA A 162 8.77 -3.63 -2.65
N TYR A 163 9.35 -4.70 -2.13
CA TYR A 163 9.64 -4.83 -0.71
C TYR A 163 10.96 -5.55 -0.44
N TRP A 164 11.75 -5.06 0.52
CA TRP A 164 12.85 -5.80 1.14
C TRP A 164 13.03 -5.37 2.61
N HIS A 165 13.83 -6.13 3.36
CA HIS A 165 14.15 -5.75 4.74
C HIS A 165 14.98 -4.46 4.75
N GLY A 166 14.56 -3.46 5.53
CA GLY A 166 15.29 -2.18 5.64
C GLY A 166 15.05 -1.19 4.50
N TRP A 167 14.13 -1.47 3.58
CA TRP A 167 13.94 -0.67 2.35
C TRP A 167 13.81 0.85 2.54
N GLN A 168 13.18 1.30 3.62
CA GLN A 168 13.04 2.73 3.89
C GLN A 168 14.39 3.40 4.16
N LYS A 169 15.28 2.72 4.91
CA LYS A 169 16.61 3.22 5.21
C LYS A 169 17.43 3.32 3.92
N ASP A 170 17.43 2.27 3.11
CA ASP A 170 18.19 2.22 1.86
C ASP A 170 17.73 3.31 0.87
N VAL A 171 16.42 3.56 0.77
CA VAL A 171 15.89 4.68 -0.04
C VAL A 171 16.36 6.03 0.49
N ILE A 172 16.34 6.23 1.80
CA ILE A 172 16.80 7.48 2.44
C ILE A 172 18.29 7.70 2.16
N GLU A 173 19.11 6.67 2.35
CA GLU A 173 20.56 6.69 2.14
C GLU A 173 20.91 6.94 0.67
N SER A 174 20.24 6.25 -0.26
CA SER A 174 20.41 6.45 -1.71
C SER A 174 20.07 7.87 -2.15
N CYS A 175 18.98 8.46 -1.63
CA CYS A 175 18.63 9.85 -1.93
C CYS A 175 19.64 10.85 -1.35
N GLN A 176 20.20 10.57 -0.16
CA GLN A 176 21.21 11.42 0.49
C GLN A 176 22.55 11.39 -0.27
N ASP A 177 23.00 10.21 -0.69
CA ASP A 177 24.24 10.03 -1.44
C ASP A 177 24.16 10.75 -2.80
N ARG A 178 23.06 10.55 -3.55
CA ARG A 178 22.87 11.28 -4.80
C ARG A 178 22.73 12.79 -4.59
N SER A 179 22.07 13.25 -3.53
CA SER A 179 22.03 14.69 -3.21
C SER A 179 23.41 15.30 -2.94
N ARG A 180 24.40 14.48 -2.56
CA ARG A 180 25.80 14.88 -2.38
C ARG A 180 26.62 14.83 -3.67
N CYS A 181 26.24 14.00 -4.64
CA CYS A 181 26.91 13.88 -5.95
C CYS A 181 26.40 14.84 -7.04
N TRP A 182 25.36 15.63 -6.77
CA TRP A 182 24.87 16.71 -7.67
C TRP A 182 25.30 18.12 -7.20
N TRP A 183 26.41 18.23 -6.47
CA TRP A 183 27.14 19.47 -6.18
C TRP A 183 28.57 19.39 -6.70
#